data_AF-A0A2D4NRI5-F1
#
_entry.id   AF-A0A2D4NRI5-F1
#
_cell.length_a   1.000
_cell.length_b   1.000
_cell.length_c   1.000
_cell.angle_alpha   90.00
_cell.angle_beta   90.00
_cell.angle_gamma   90.00
#
_symmetry.space_group_name_H-M   'P 1'
#
loop_
_entity.id
_entity.type
_entity.pdbx_description
1 polymer ?
#
loop_
_entity_poly.entity_id
_entity_poly.type
_entity_poly.pdbx_seq_one_letter_code
_entity_poly.pdbx_strand_id
1 'polypeptide(L)'
;LTQLELKKQQLDTEALQEAIGEQRQTLSFLLQQLLKEKKEREEELQAILKELEAKSETKQENYWLIQYQRLLNQKPLSLRLQEEGLEKQLVKLLTDLSAEQYLPIFAHHR
;
A
#
# COMPACT_ATOMS: atom_id res chain seq x y z
N LEU A 1 61.38 39.35 8.87
CA LEU A 1 61.07 38.60 7.63
C LEU A 1 61.74 39.30 6.47
N THR A 2 62.47 38.56 5.65
CA THR A 2 63.03 39.09 4.40
C THR A 2 61.91 39.26 3.36
N GLN A 3 62.07 40.18 2.41
CA GLN A 3 61.04 40.46 1.39
C GLN A 3 60.65 39.22 0.57
N LEU A 4 61.57 38.26 0.42
CA LEU A 4 61.33 36.98 -0.24
C LEU A 4 60.38 36.07 0.55
N GLU A 5 60.51 36.02 1.88
CA GLU A 5 59.63 35.21 2.73
C GLU A 5 58.20 35.73 2.70
N LEU A 6 58.02 37.06 2.69
CA LEU A 6 56.69 37.68 2.57
C LEU A 6 56.03 37.38 1.22
N LYS A 7 56.78 37.47 0.12
CA LYS A 7 56.25 37.12 -1.21
C LYS A 7 55.88 35.63 -1.32
N LYS A 8 56.67 34.74 -0.72
CA LYS A 8 56.37 33.31 -0.72
C LYS A 8 55.09 33.01 0.07
N GLN A 9 54.95 33.61 1.25
CA GLN A 9 53.72 33.48 2.05
C GLN A 9 52.49 34.02 1.31
N GLN A 10 52.59 35.14 0.60
CA GLN A 10 51.48 35.68 -0.20
C GLN A 10 51.03 34.70 -1.30
N LEU A 11 51.98 34.16 -2.07
CA LEU A 11 51.68 33.17 -3.11
C LEU A 11 51.07 31.89 -2.53
N ASP A 12 51.58 31.40 -1.40
CA ASP A 12 51.03 30.24 -0.71
C ASP A 12 49.58 30.51 -0.23
N THR A 13 49.29 31.73 0.25
CA THR A 13 47.93 32.10 0.66
C THR A 13 46.97 32.25 -0.52
N GLU A 14 47.42 32.76 -1.66
CA GLU A 14 46.61 32.88 -2.87
C GLU A 14 46.25 31.49 -3.43
N ALA A 15 47.22 30.58 -3.49
CA ALA A 15 46.99 29.20 -3.91
C ALA A 15 46.00 28.46 -2.98
N LEU A 16 46.08 28.68 -1.67
CA LEU A 16 45.12 28.13 -0.71
C LEU A 16 43.72 28.73 -0.90
N GLN A 17 43.60 30.03 -1.17
CA GLN A 17 42.31 30.67 -1.42
C GLN A 17 41.65 30.15 -2.70
N GLU A 18 42.43 29.92 -3.74
CA GLU A 18 41.94 29.34 -5.00
C GLU A 18 41.42 27.91 -4.79
N ALA A 19 42.19 27.05 -4.11
CA ALA A 19 41.77 25.68 -3.79
C ALA A 19 40.50 25.64 -2.92
N ILE A 20 40.38 26.54 -1.93
CA ILE A 20 39.16 26.65 -1.12
C ILE A 20 37.97 27.14 -1.97
N GLY A 21 38.22 28.05 -2.91
CA GLY A 21 37.22 28.55 -3.86
C GLY A 21 36.65 27.43 -4.73
N GLU A 22 37.52 26.59 -5.29
CA GLU A 22 37.12 25.42 -6.08
C GLU A 22 36.31 24.43 -5.25
N GLN A 23 36.79 24.07 -4.05
CA GLN A 23 36.06 23.16 -3.16
C GLN A 23 34.67 23.69 -2.81
N ARG A 24 34.56 25.00 -2.54
CA ARG A 24 33.27 25.64 -2.26
C ARG A 24 32.32 25.56 -3.44
N GLN A 25 32.82 25.74 -4.66
CA GLN A 25 32.03 25.58 -5.87
C GLN A 25 31.55 24.14 -6.03
N THR A 26 32.45 23.15 -5.92
CA THR A 26 32.09 21.72 -6.02
C THR A 26 31.03 21.33 -5.00
N LEU A 27 31.18 21.74 -3.73
CA LEU A 27 30.20 21.47 -2.69
C LEU A 27 28.85 22.14 -2.96
N SER A 28 28.86 23.35 -3.53
CA SER A 28 27.63 24.07 -3.89
C SER A 28 26.88 23.36 -5.02
N PHE A 29 27.59 22.89 -6.05
CA PHE A 29 27.00 22.10 -7.13
C PHE A 29 26.42 20.79 -6.62
N LEU A 30 27.17 20.07 -5.78
CA LEU A 30 26.70 18.82 -5.19
C LEU A 30 25.44 19.04 -4.34
N LEU A 31 25.41 20.11 -3.53
CA LEU A 31 24.24 20.45 -2.72
C LEU A 31 23.02 20.76 -3.60
N GLN A 32 23.19 21.54 -4.67
CA GLN A 32 22.11 21.83 -5.62
C GLN A 32 21.56 20.56 -6.27
N GLN A 33 22.45 19.64 -6.67
CA GLN A 33 22.06 18.36 -7.24
C GLN A 33 21.26 17.52 -6.23
N LEU A 34 21.76 17.38 -5.00
CA LEU A 34 21.08 16.60 -3.96
C LEU A 34 19.69 17.16 -3.62
N LEU A 35 19.55 18.49 -3.58
CA LEU A 35 18.25 19.13 -3.35
C LEU A 35 17.26 18.85 -4.48
N LYS A 36 17.74 18.84 -5.73
CA LYS A 36 16.92 18.50 -6.89
C LYS A 36 16.47 17.03 -6.84
N GLU A 37 17.41 16.11 -6.64
CA GLU A 37 17.12 14.66 -6.56
C GLU A 37 16.17 14.34 -5.39
N LYS A 38 16.35 15.00 -4.23
CA LYS A 38 15.46 14.85 -3.09
C LYS A 38 14.02 15.23 -3.46
N LYS A 39 13.84 16.36 -4.15
CA LYS A 39 12.52 16.84 -4.57
C LYS A 39 11.86 15.89 -5.56
N GLU A 40 12.59 15.44 -6.58
CA GLU A 40 12.09 14.48 -7.57
C GLU A 40 11.65 13.18 -6.90
N ARG A 41 12.46 12.65 -5.99
CA ARG A 41 12.13 11.43 -5.23
C ARG A 41 10.91 11.60 -4.33
N GLU A 42 10.73 12.77 -3.72
CA GLU A 42 9.56 13.06 -2.90
C GLU A 42 8.26 13.09 -3.74
N GLU A 43 8.31 13.70 -4.92
CA GLU A 43 7.19 13.72 -5.88
C GLU A 43 6.84 12.29 -6.36
N GLU A 44 7.83 11.47 -6.69
CA GLU A 44 7.64 10.06 -7.05
C GLU A 44 6.97 9.27 -5.92
N LEU A 45 7.45 9.42 -4.68
CA LEU A 45 6.88 8.72 -3.53
C LEU A 45 5.43 9.15 -3.26
N GLN A 46 5.12 10.44 -3.38
CA GLN A 46 3.76 10.94 -3.25
C GLN A 46 2.83 10.38 -4.34
N ALA A 47 3.31 10.26 -5.58
CA ALA A 47 2.56 9.64 -6.66
C ALA A 47 2.26 8.16 -6.38
N ILE A 48 3.26 7.40 -5.92
CA ILE A 48 3.09 5.98 -5.55
C ILE A 48 2.08 5.83 -4.41
N LEU A 49 2.14 6.68 -3.38
CA LEU A 49 1.18 6.64 -2.26
C LEU A 49 -0.26 6.86 -2.75
N LYS A 50 -0.49 7.86 -3.61
CA LYS A 50 -1.81 8.11 -4.20
C LYS A 50 -2.31 6.92 -5.02
N GLU A 51 -1.44 6.28 -5.80
CA GLU A 51 -1.81 5.08 -6.55
C GLU A 51 -2.17 3.92 -5.61
N LEU A 52 -1.43 3.74 -4.52
CA LEU A 52 -1.68 2.69 -3.54
C LEU A 52 -3.00 2.92 -2.80
N GLU A 53 -3.31 4.17 -2.43
CA GLU A 53 -4.59 4.55 -1.82
C GLU A 53 -5.77 4.29 -2.77
N ALA A 54 -5.68 4.73 -4.03
CA ALA A 54 -6.73 4.45 -5.02
C ALA A 54 -6.94 2.93 -5.25
N LYS A 55 -5.84 2.16 -5.24
CA LYS A 55 -5.89 0.69 -5.35
C LYS A 55 -6.36 0.01 -4.06
N SER A 56 -6.18 0.62 -2.88
CA SER A 56 -6.56 0.04 -1.59
C SER A 56 -8.04 0.26 -1.30
N GLU A 57 -8.58 1.46 -1.51
CA GLU A 57 -10.00 1.77 -1.36
C GLU A 57 -10.85 0.85 -2.25
N THR A 58 -10.49 0.77 -3.53
CA THR A 58 -11.17 -0.11 -4.51
C THR A 58 -11.00 -1.60 -4.20
N LYS A 59 -9.90 -2.05 -3.58
CA LYS A 59 -9.70 -3.47 -3.23
C LYS A 59 -10.32 -3.85 -1.89
N GLN A 60 -10.30 -2.98 -0.89
CA GLN A 60 -10.81 -3.28 0.45
C GLN A 60 -12.34 -3.34 0.45
N GLU A 61 -13.01 -2.39 -0.22
CA GLU A 61 -14.46 -2.41 -0.39
C GLU A 61 -14.91 -3.69 -1.12
N ASN A 62 -14.21 -4.04 -2.21
CA ASN A 62 -14.50 -5.25 -2.96
C ASN A 62 -14.15 -6.53 -2.18
N TYR A 63 -13.08 -6.56 -1.39
CA TYR A 63 -12.68 -7.74 -0.64
C TYR A 63 -13.72 -8.10 0.42
N TRP A 64 -14.14 -7.15 1.25
CA TRP A 64 -15.14 -7.40 2.29
C TRP A 64 -16.49 -7.78 1.69
N LEU A 65 -16.91 -7.11 0.61
CA LEU A 65 -18.13 -7.47 -0.11
C LEU A 65 -18.07 -8.89 -0.69
N ILE A 66 -16.95 -9.27 -1.31
CA ILE A 66 -16.74 -10.62 -1.85
C ILE A 66 -16.69 -11.66 -0.73
N GLN A 67 -16.02 -11.38 0.40
CA GLN A 67 -15.99 -12.30 1.55
C GLN A 67 -17.36 -12.44 2.19
N TYR A 68 -18.11 -11.35 2.33
CA TYR A 68 -19.47 -11.38 2.84
C TYR A 68 -20.41 -12.15 1.91
N GLN A 69 -20.34 -11.91 0.60
CA GLN A 69 -21.11 -12.68 -0.38
C GLN A 69 -20.72 -14.18 -0.36
N ARG A 70 -19.44 -14.50 -0.17
CA ARG A 70 -18.98 -15.88 0.00
C ARG A 70 -19.55 -16.53 1.27
N LEU A 71 -19.60 -15.79 2.38
CA LEU A 71 -20.23 -16.24 3.63
C LEU A 71 -21.73 -16.50 3.44
N LEU A 72 -22.45 -15.60 2.76
CA LEU A 72 -23.88 -15.78 2.45
C LEU A 72 -24.13 -16.96 1.51
N ASN A 73 -23.29 -17.14 0.49
CA ASN A 73 -23.44 -18.21 -0.50
C ASN A 73 -23.07 -19.59 0.05
N GLN A 74 -22.25 -19.64 1.10
CA GLN A 74 -21.82 -20.90 1.72
C GLN A 74 -22.78 -21.29 2.84
N LYS A 75 -23.78 -22.10 2.48
CA LYS A 75 -24.56 -22.84 3.49
C LYS A 75 -23.61 -23.76 4.27
N PRO A 76 -23.47 -23.63 5.60
CA PRO A 76 -22.53 -24.41 6.38
C PRO A 76 -22.85 -25.91 6.24
N LEU A 77 -21.80 -26.73 6.18
CA LEU A 77 -21.90 -28.16 5.90
C LEU A 77 -22.83 -28.90 6.89
N SER A 78 -22.82 -28.50 8.16
CA SER A 78 -23.72 -29.02 9.19
C SER A 78 -25.19 -28.83 8.84
N LEU A 79 -25.58 -27.66 8.32
CA LEU A 79 -26.96 -27.38 7.90
C LEU A 79 -27.34 -28.16 6.65
N ARG A 80 -26.40 -28.35 5.70
CA ARG A 80 -26.66 -29.19 4.51
C ARG A 80 -26.95 -30.63 4.90
N LEU A 81 -26.12 -31.20 5.78
CA LEU A 81 -26.30 -32.56 6.28
C LEU A 81 -27.61 -32.74 7.05
N GLN A 82 -28.02 -31.72 7.82
CA GLN A 82 -29.26 -31.74 8.58
C GLN A 82 -30.50 -31.66 7.68
N GLU A 83 -30.41 -30.91 6.58
CA GLU A 83 -31.48 -30.83 5.58
C GLU A 83 -31.61 -32.07 4.69
N GLU A 84 -30.49 -32.72 4.35
CA GLU A 84 -30.50 -34.01 3.64
C GLU A 84 -31.21 -35.10 4.45
N GLY A 85 -31.24 -34.97 5.78
CA GLY A 85 -31.98 -35.84 6.69
C GLY A 85 -33.49 -35.57 6.76
N LEU A 86 -34.00 -34.49 6.15
CA LEU A 86 -35.43 -34.16 6.17
C LEU A 86 -36.26 -35.13 5.33
N GLU A 87 -37.50 -35.34 5.74
CA GLU A 87 -38.43 -36.18 5.00
C GLU A 87 -38.69 -35.61 3.60
N LYS A 88 -38.50 -36.45 2.56
CA LYS A 88 -38.66 -36.05 1.15
C LYS A 88 -40.02 -35.43 0.84
N GLN A 89 -41.07 -35.83 1.57
CA GLN A 89 -42.42 -35.28 1.42
C GLN A 89 -42.51 -33.83 1.95
N LEU A 90 -41.86 -33.54 3.07
CA LEU A 90 -41.80 -32.19 3.65
C LEU A 90 -41.02 -31.23 2.75
N VAL A 91 -39.87 -31.69 2.23
CA VAL A 91 -39.06 -30.91 1.28
C VAL A 91 -39.90 -30.59 0.04
N LYS A 92 -40.56 -31.59 -0.54
CA LYS A 92 -41.41 -31.42 -1.71
C LYS A 92 -42.56 -30.44 -1.46
N LEU A 93 -43.24 -30.54 -0.32
CA LEU A 93 -44.32 -29.64 0.07
C LEU A 93 -43.83 -28.18 0.16
N LEU A 94 -42.67 -27.95 0.77
CA LEU A 94 -42.10 -26.61 0.89
C LEU A 94 -41.64 -26.06 -0.46
N THR A 95 -41.13 -26.91 -1.37
CA THR A 95 -40.81 -26.52 -2.74
C THR A 95 -42.07 -26.16 -3.54
N ASP A 96 -43.13 -26.97 -3.43
CA ASP A 96 -44.41 -26.71 -4.11
C ASP A 96 -45.06 -25.39 -3.63
N LEU A 97 -44.73 -24.96 -2.41
CA LEU A 97 -45.19 -23.69 -1.81
C LEU A 97 -44.20 -22.53 -1.97
N SER A 98 -43.06 -22.71 -2.66
CA SER A 98 -41.98 -21.70 -2.77
C SER A 98 -41.52 -21.18 -1.40
N ALA A 99 -41.40 -22.09 -0.45
CA ALA A 99 -41.12 -21.85 0.96
C ALA A 99 -39.80 -22.50 1.40
N GLU A 100 -38.85 -22.72 0.48
CA GLU A 100 -37.59 -23.40 0.73
C GLU A 100 -36.70 -22.66 1.75
N GLN A 101 -36.89 -21.34 1.92
CA GLN A 101 -36.18 -20.57 2.94
C GLN A 101 -36.43 -21.06 4.39
N TYR A 102 -37.51 -21.81 4.61
CA TYR A 102 -37.83 -22.36 5.94
C TYR A 102 -37.21 -23.74 6.20
N LEU A 103 -36.62 -24.40 5.20
CA LEU A 103 -35.95 -25.70 5.36
C LEU A 103 -34.91 -25.74 6.50
N PRO A 104 -34.05 -24.72 6.69
CA PRO A 104 -33.07 -24.72 7.77
C PRO A 104 -33.73 -24.72 9.16
N ILE A 105 -34.92 -24.12 9.29
CA ILE A 105 -35.65 -24.04 10.56
C ILE A 105 -36.16 -25.44 10.93
N PHE A 106 -36.76 -26.15 9.98
CA PHE A 106 -37.21 -27.52 10.18
C PHE A 106 -36.04 -28.49 10.39
N ALA A 107 -34.90 -28.25 9.73
CA ALA A 107 -33.68 -29.01 9.94
C ALA A 107 -33.18 -28.85 11.39
N HIS A 108 -33.12 -27.61 11.91
CA HIS A 108 -32.57 -27.31 13.23
C HIS A 108 -33.35 -27.91 14.42
N HIS A 109 -34.67 -28.08 14.29
CA HIS A 109 -35.56 -28.53 15.37
C HIS A 109 -35.70 -30.06 15.49
N ARG A 110 -34.74 -30.82 14.96
CA ARG A 110 -34.72 -32.29 15.00
C ARG A 110 -33.63 -32.81 15.90
#